data_AF-A0A6G7CHL2-F1
#
_entry.id   AF-A0A6G7CHL2-F1
#
_cell.length_a   1.000
_cell.length_b   1.000
_cell.length_c   1.000
_cell.angle_alpha   90.00
_cell.angle_beta   90.00
_cell.angle_gamma   90.00
#
_symmetry.space_group_name_H-M   'P 1'
#
loop_
_entity.id
_entity.type
_entity.pdbx_description
1 polymer ?
#
loop_
_entity_poly.entity_id
_entity_poly.type
_entity_poly.pdbx_seq_one_letter_code
_entity_poly.pdbx_strand_id
1 'polypeptide(L)'
;MWPQLYEWIALFIKWFHVICGVAWIGASFYFTWLDNSLETPPKWKQDKGIKGDLWAVHGGGFYEVAKYQVGPEQMPEKLHWFKWEAYTTWMTGTALLIWMYYFNAQAYLIDPRVMELSTLQAVSLGVGGIFLGVVVYEGLMRSPLNRSTPLFVAVLILFGALFFYAFSHMFSGRGAFIHMGALIGSIMVNNVFHKIIPGQRKMVKQVAAGEPVDPAPGLEGKRRSIHNNYFTLPIIFLMISNHYPMIYQHAQSWLVGLLIMLISAYIRHYFNLKHSGQSKPSVMYTGAAAMFALAVVISWQATEQMHTAKSAAKVKNSEAAVMASPSSNTTAETTTTASLTQQQHDAFEIIQTRCSQCHSSAPTDDVFKVAQGGAMFDSWQDVERWKPRILARAVVSGDMPFLNKTKMTDEERQQLGDLLNTIN
;
A
#
# COMPACT_ATOMS: atom_id res chain seq x y z
N MET A 1 -17.83 -18.68 -15.27
CA MET A 1 -17.78 -17.27 -15.70
C MET A 1 -16.71 -17.17 -16.77
N TRP A 2 -16.92 -16.48 -17.90
CA TRP A 2 -15.86 -16.28 -18.88
C TRP A 2 -14.64 -15.61 -18.21
N PRO A 3 -13.40 -16.14 -18.30
CA PRO A 3 -12.24 -15.59 -17.59
C PRO A 3 -12.05 -14.09 -17.82
N GLN A 4 -12.29 -13.62 -19.05
CA GLN A 4 -12.18 -12.22 -19.43
C GLN A 4 -13.25 -11.36 -18.73
N LEU A 5 -14.46 -11.87 -18.49
CA LEU A 5 -15.50 -11.13 -17.77
C LEU A 5 -15.10 -10.89 -16.30
N TYR A 6 -14.44 -11.85 -15.66
CA TYR A 6 -13.88 -11.67 -14.32
C TYR A 6 -12.86 -10.53 -14.29
N GLU A 7 -11.96 -10.49 -15.26
CA GLU A 7 -10.95 -9.42 -15.38
C GLU A 7 -11.59 -8.06 -15.62
N TRP A 8 -12.62 -7.97 -16.47
CA TRP A 8 -13.38 -6.72 -16.69
C TRP A 8 -14.08 -6.23 -15.43
N ILE A 9 -14.72 -7.12 -14.66
CA ILE A 9 -15.34 -6.76 -13.38
C ILE A 9 -14.27 -6.29 -12.39
N ALA A 10 -13.16 -7.01 -12.28
CA ALA A 10 -12.04 -6.63 -11.40
C ALA A 10 -11.46 -5.26 -11.80
N LEU A 11 -11.29 -4.99 -13.10
CA LEU A 11 -10.84 -3.72 -13.64
C LEU A 11 -11.83 -2.60 -13.28
N PHE A 12 -13.12 -2.82 -13.50
CA PHE A 12 -14.16 -1.84 -13.19
C PHE A 12 -14.15 -1.45 -11.71
N ILE A 13 -14.15 -2.44 -10.79
CA ILE A 13 -14.15 -2.19 -9.34
C ILE A 13 -12.88 -1.43 -8.94
N LYS A 14 -11.70 -1.86 -9.42
CA LYS A 14 -10.42 -1.18 -9.15
C LYS A 14 -10.44 0.27 -9.64
N TRP A 15 -10.82 0.47 -10.89
CA TRP A 15 -10.82 1.78 -11.52
C TRP A 15 -11.78 2.74 -10.82
N PHE A 16 -12.98 2.26 -10.51
CA PHE A 16 -13.96 3.04 -9.78
C PHE A 16 -13.49 3.39 -8.36
N HIS A 17 -12.84 2.46 -7.66
CA HIS A 17 -12.24 2.72 -6.36
C HIS A 17 -11.13 3.79 -6.44
N VAL A 18 -10.24 3.71 -7.43
CA VAL A 18 -9.18 4.70 -7.65
C VAL A 18 -9.77 6.10 -7.88
N ILE A 19 -10.81 6.22 -8.72
CA ILE A 19 -11.49 7.50 -8.97
C ILE A 19 -12.05 8.06 -7.65
N CYS A 20 -12.74 7.24 -6.86
CA CYS A 20 -13.29 7.64 -5.58
C CYS A 20 -12.19 8.09 -4.60
N GLY A 21 -11.10 7.32 -4.52
CA GLY A 21 -9.93 7.65 -3.68
C GLY A 21 -9.27 8.97 -4.08
N VAL A 22 -9.13 9.25 -5.38
CA VAL A 22 -8.61 10.53 -5.89
C VAL A 22 -9.53 11.68 -5.48
N ALA A 23 -10.85 11.52 -5.62
CA ALA A 23 -11.81 12.54 -5.19
C ALA A 23 -11.71 12.83 -3.68
N TRP A 24 -11.63 11.79 -2.85
CA TRP A 24 -11.58 11.95 -1.40
C TRP A 24 -10.25 12.54 -0.89
N ILE A 25 -9.12 11.99 -1.33
CA ILE A 25 -7.81 12.48 -0.90
C ILE A 25 -7.55 13.87 -1.49
N GLY A 26 -7.98 14.12 -2.73
CA GLY A 26 -7.94 15.44 -3.36
C GLY A 26 -8.74 16.48 -2.57
N ALA A 27 -9.98 16.16 -2.19
CA ALA A 27 -10.79 17.04 -1.33
C ALA A 27 -10.11 17.28 0.03
N SER A 28 -9.52 16.23 0.63
CA SER A 28 -8.80 16.35 1.90
C SER A 28 -7.60 17.30 1.80
N PHE A 29 -6.84 17.23 0.69
CA PHE A 29 -5.73 18.15 0.43
C PHE A 29 -6.21 19.58 0.22
N TYR A 30 -7.26 19.76 -0.59
CA TYR A 30 -7.84 21.06 -0.87
C TYR A 30 -8.35 21.73 0.42
N PHE A 31 -9.17 21.04 1.23
CA PHE A 31 -9.70 21.62 2.46
C PHE A 31 -8.63 21.88 3.52
N THR A 32 -7.59 21.05 3.59
CA THR A 32 -6.45 21.31 4.48
C THR A 32 -5.68 22.55 4.05
N TRP A 33 -5.47 22.75 2.74
CA TRP A 33 -4.86 23.97 2.21
C TRP A 33 -5.75 25.18 2.51
N LEU A 34 -7.02 25.13 2.11
CA LEU A 34 -8.01 26.18 2.34
C LEU A 34 -8.01 26.62 3.81
N ASP A 35 -8.20 25.68 4.75
CA ASP A 35 -8.28 26.00 6.18
C ASP A 35 -7.00 26.61 6.76
N ASN A 36 -5.84 26.25 6.23
CA ASN A 36 -4.54 26.76 6.71
C ASN A 36 -4.14 28.07 6.03
N SER A 37 -4.73 28.41 4.89
CA SER A 37 -4.42 29.60 4.10
C SER A 37 -5.45 30.74 4.24
N LEU A 38 -6.43 30.61 5.15
CA LEU A 38 -7.36 31.70 5.46
C LEU A 38 -6.63 32.86 6.13
N GLU A 39 -6.85 34.06 5.62
CA GLU A 39 -6.33 35.31 6.17
C GLU A 39 -7.38 35.99 7.07
N THR A 40 -6.90 36.89 7.94
CA THR A 40 -7.79 37.72 8.75
C THR A 40 -8.54 38.70 7.83
N PRO A 41 -9.88 38.67 7.79
CA PRO A 41 -10.65 39.56 6.92
C PRO A 41 -10.57 41.03 7.37
N PRO A 42 -10.88 41.99 6.47
CA PRO A 42 -11.10 43.39 6.86
C PRO A 42 -12.27 43.54 7.86
N LYS A 43 -12.28 44.64 8.63
CA LYS A 43 -13.20 44.85 9.76
C LYS A 43 -14.68 44.69 9.37
N TRP A 44 -15.10 45.26 8.23
CA TRP A 44 -16.49 45.17 7.75
C TRP A 44 -16.98 43.72 7.51
N LYS A 45 -16.08 42.77 7.20
CA LYS A 45 -16.41 41.34 7.09
C LYS A 45 -16.42 40.65 8.45
N GLN A 46 -15.52 41.04 9.34
CA GLN A 46 -15.53 40.56 10.73
C GLN A 46 -16.84 40.93 11.43
N ASP A 47 -17.33 42.14 11.18
CA ASP A 47 -18.61 42.64 11.70
C ASP A 47 -19.81 41.78 11.21
N LYS A 48 -19.67 41.08 10.07
CA LYS A 48 -20.63 40.09 9.55
C LYS A 48 -20.37 38.65 10.05
N GLY A 49 -19.50 38.48 11.03
CA GLY A 49 -19.18 37.17 11.63
C GLY A 49 -18.21 36.30 10.81
N ILE A 50 -17.52 36.86 9.80
CA ILE A 50 -16.51 36.14 9.02
C ILE A 50 -15.19 36.13 9.81
N LYS A 51 -14.65 34.93 10.10
CA LYS A 51 -13.38 34.75 10.82
C LYS A 51 -12.17 34.56 9.93
N GLY A 52 -12.38 34.18 8.67
CA GLY A 52 -11.32 33.88 7.71
C GLY A 52 -11.78 34.15 6.30
N ASP A 53 -10.88 34.65 5.48
CA ASP A 53 -11.13 35.04 4.09
C ASP A 53 -10.02 34.52 3.19
N LEU A 54 -10.37 34.10 1.98
CA LEU A 54 -9.41 33.63 0.98
C LEU A 54 -9.86 34.04 -0.42
N TRP A 55 -8.94 34.60 -1.18
CA TRP A 55 -9.08 34.80 -2.61
C TRP A 55 -8.27 33.77 -3.38
N ALA A 56 -8.90 33.14 -4.38
CA ALA A 56 -8.25 32.17 -5.25
C ALA A 56 -8.65 32.40 -6.70
N VAL A 57 -7.77 32.02 -7.64
CA VAL A 57 -8.06 32.06 -9.08
C VAL A 57 -8.05 30.65 -9.65
N HIS A 58 -9.07 30.29 -10.40
CA HIS A 58 -9.12 29.01 -11.11
C HIS A 58 -10.08 29.07 -12.31
N GLY A 59 -9.78 28.36 -13.40
CA GLY A 59 -10.67 28.27 -14.56
C GLY A 59 -11.06 29.62 -15.19
N GLY A 60 -10.20 30.63 -15.08
CA GLY A 60 -10.44 31.98 -15.62
C GLY A 60 -11.29 32.91 -14.73
N GLY A 61 -11.65 32.50 -13.52
CA GLY A 61 -12.43 33.30 -12.57
C GLY A 61 -11.75 33.47 -11.21
N PHE A 62 -12.16 34.52 -10.48
CA PHE A 62 -11.78 34.75 -9.08
C PHE A 62 -12.86 34.19 -8.15
N TYR A 63 -12.43 33.46 -7.12
CA TYR A 63 -13.26 32.93 -6.06
C TYR A 63 -12.91 33.62 -4.75
N GLU A 64 -13.94 34.01 -4.02
CA GLU A 64 -13.85 34.54 -2.67
C GLU A 64 -14.50 33.52 -1.73
N VAL A 65 -13.73 33.00 -0.78
CA VAL A 65 -14.19 31.99 0.18
C VAL A 65 -14.13 32.58 1.58
N ALA A 66 -15.32 32.74 2.18
CA ALA A 66 -15.47 33.23 3.54
C ALA A 66 -15.77 32.08 4.51
N LYS A 67 -15.01 31.99 5.60
CA LYS A 67 -15.27 31.07 6.71
C LYS A 67 -15.87 31.82 7.89
N TYR A 68 -17.10 31.47 8.26
CA TYR A 68 -17.82 32.09 9.38
C TYR A 68 -17.35 31.56 10.74
N GLN A 69 -17.39 32.41 11.77
CA GLN A 69 -17.07 32.02 13.15
C GLN A 69 -18.09 31.01 13.69
N VAL A 70 -19.38 31.35 13.55
CA VAL A 70 -20.52 30.59 14.09
C VAL A 70 -21.43 30.13 12.93
N GLY A 71 -21.93 31.07 12.14
CA GLY A 71 -22.78 30.82 10.98
C GLY A 71 -23.04 32.12 10.21
N PRO A 72 -23.60 32.03 8.99
CA PRO A 72 -24.01 33.21 8.23
C PRO A 72 -25.26 33.87 8.82
N GLU A 73 -25.50 35.14 8.47
CA GLU A 73 -26.73 35.88 8.84
C GLU A 73 -28.00 35.17 8.35
N GLN A 74 -27.94 34.61 7.14
CA GLN A 74 -28.99 33.79 6.56
C GLN A 74 -28.41 32.46 6.09
N MET A 75 -29.06 31.38 6.48
CA MET A 75 -28.66 30.04 6.04
C MET A 75 -28.91 29.88 4.54
N PRO A 76 -27.93 29.42 3.75
CA PRO A 76 -28.12 29.19 2.33
C PRO A 76 -29.09 28.01 2.09
N GLU A 77 -29.86 28.10 1.01
CA GLU A 77 -30.80 27.03 0.61
C GLU A 77 -30.09 25.70 0.32
N LYS A 78 -28.85 25.78 -0.19
CA LYS A 78 -28.06 24.63 -0.59
C LYS A 78 -26.75 24.59 0.19
N LEU A 79 -26.57 23.52 0.95
CA LEU A 79 -25.32 23.16 1.61
C LEU A 79 -24.76 21.90 0.97
N HIS A 80 -23.54 21.99 0.44
CA HIS A 80 -22.82 20.82 -0.04
C HIS A 80 -22.13 20.11 1.13
N TRP A 81 -22.30 18.79 1.21
CA TRP A 81 -21.74 17.96 2.30
C TRP A 81 -20.69 17.00 1.73
N PHE A 82 -19.42 17.27 2.03
CA PHE A 82 -18.28 16.43 1.65
C PHE A 82 -18.20 15.15 2.49
N LYS A 83 -19.13 14.24 2.23
CA LYS A 83 -19.24 12.93 2.90
C LYS A 83 -19.17 11.77 1.92
N TRP A 84 -19.64 12.00 0.69
CA TRP A 84 -19.82 10.93 -0.28
C TRP A 84 -18.48 10.45 -0.80
N GLU A 85 -17.50 11.32 -0.97
CA GLU A 85 -16.15 10.97 -1.39
C GLU A 85 -15.53 9.95 -0.42
N ALA A 86 -15.69 10.16 0.89
CA ALA A 86 -15.22 9.22 1.91
C ALA A 86 -16.01 7.90 1.89
N TYR A 87 -17.34 7.99 1.83
CA TYR A 87 -18.21 6.81 1.91
C TYR A 87 -18.08 5.92 0.67
N THR A 88 -18.08 6.49 -0.53
CA THR A 88 -17.93 5.73 -1.77
C THR A 88 -16.54 5.13 -1.89
N THR A 89 -15.48 5.83 -1.46
CA THR A 89 -14.13 5.24 -1.43
C THR A 89 -14.08 4.03 -0.52
N TRP A 90 -14.66 4.12 0.69
CA TRP A 90 -14.67 2.98 1.60
C TRP A 90 -15.53 1.83 1.06
N MET A 91 -16.74 2.10 0.57
CA MET A 91 -17.62 1.07 -0.01
C MET A 91 -16.96 0.33 -1.18
N THR A 92 -16.35 1.07 -2.10
CA THR A 92 -15.65 0.49 -3.26
C THR A 92 -14.37 -0.24 -2.85
N GLY A 93 -13.66 0.27 -1.84
CA GLY A 93 -12.47 -0.37 -1.28
C GLY A 93 -12.80 -1.69 -0.57
N THR A 94 -13.89 -1.73 0.20
CA THR A 94 -14.40 -2.96 0.82
C THR A 94 -14.85 -3.96 -0.24
N ALA A 95 -15.56 -3.52 -1.28
CA ALA A 95 -15.92 -4.39 -2.41
C ALA A 95 -14.66 -4.97 -3.09
N LEU A 96 -13.63 -4.16 -3.29
CA LEU A 96 -12.36 -4.60 -3.88
C LEU A 96 -11.61 -5.59 -2.97
N LEU A 97 -11.59 -5.34 -1.66
CA LEU A 97 -10.98 -6.22 -0.66
C LEU A 97 -11.67 -7.59 -0.64
N ILE A 98 -13.01 -7.60 -0.63
CA ILE A 98 -13.80 -8.84 -0.70
C ILE A 98 -13.49 -9.60 -1.99
N TRP A 99 -13.54 -8.91 -3.13
CA TRP A 99 -13.33 -9.51 -4.44
C TRP A 99 -11.93 -10.11 -4.61
N MET A 100 -10.90 -9.35 -4.27
CA MET A 100 -9.50 -9.74 -4.50
C MET A 100 -8.93 -10.62 -3.38
N TYR A 101 -9.20 -10.30 -2.12
CA TYR A 101 -8.51 -10.92 -0.99
C TYR A 101 -9.35 -11.93 -0.22
N TYR A 102 -10.68 -11.89 -0.32
CA TYR A 102 -11.53 -12.84 0.42
C TYR A 102 -12.06 -13.96 -0.47
N PHE A 103 -12.59 -13.66 -1.66
CA PHE A 103 -12.97 -14.71 -2.62
C PHE A 103 -11.77 -15.49 -3.17
N ASN A 104 -10.62 -14.84 -3.27
CA ASN A 104 -9.37 -15.45 -3.73
C ASN A 104 -8.32 -15.48 -2.61
N ALA A 105 -8.73 -15.72 -1.37
CA ALA A 105 -7.84 -15.69 -0.20
C ALA A 105 -6.63 -16.62 -0.32
N GLN A 106 -6.82 -17.82 -0.88
CA GLN A 106 -5.75 -18.79 -1.13
C GLN A 106 -4.68 -18.25 -2.09
N ALA A 107 -5.06 -17.35 -3.01
CA ALA A 107 -4.13 -16.76 -3.96
C ALA A 107 -3.53 -15.46 -3.43
N TYR A 108 -4.26 -14.60 -2.72
CA TYR A 108 -3.79 -13.24 -2.41
C TYR A 108 -3.55 -12.96 -0.94
N LEU A 109 -4.22 -13.66 -0.02
CA LEU A 109 -4.21 -13.35 1.41
C LEU A 109 -3.36 -14.33 2.22
N ILE A 110 -3.41 -15.62 1.90
CA ILE A 110 -2.78 -16.69 2.67
C ILE A 110 -1.42 -17.04 2.05
N ASP A 111 -0.36 -16.97 2.85
CA ASP A 111 0.95 -17.53 2.52
C ASP A 111 1.29 -18.60 3.56
N PRO A 112 1.29 -19.90 3.19
CA PRO A 112 1.60 -20.99 4.11
C PRO A 112 2.97 -20.88 4.79
N ARG A 113 3.91 -20.15 4.18
CA ARG A 113 5.25 -19.92 4.77
C ARG A 113 5.21 -18.93 5.93
N VAL A 114 4.18 -18.09 6.01
CA VAL A 114 3.95 -17.15 7.11
C VAL A 114 3.11 -17.81 8.18
N MET A 115 1.91 -18.27 7.80
CA MET A 115 0.98 -18.95 8.70
C MET A 115 0.01 -19.79 7.88
N GLU A 116 -0.09 -21.09 8.20
CA GLU A 116 -1.08 -21.96 7.58
C GLU A 116 -2.48 -21.66 8.13
N LEU A 117 -3.28 -20.97 7.33
CA LEU A 117 -4.66 -20.59 7.68
C LEU A 117 -5.64 -21.20 6.67
N SER A 118 -6.81 -21.60 7.17
CA SER A 118 -7.96 -21.82 6.30
C SER A 118 -8.49 -20.49 5.75
N THR A 119 -9.22 -20.55 4.63
CA THR A 119 -9.88 -19.37 4.03
C THR A 119 -10.76 -18.63 5.04
N LEU A 120 -11.58 -19.36 5.80
CA LEU A 120 -12.47 -18.74 6.79
C LEU A 120 -11.69 -18.04 7.89
N GLN A 121 -10.65 -18.68 8.43
CA GLN A 121 -9.80 -18.06 9.46
C GLN A 121 -9.13 -16.79 8.93
N ALA A 122 -8.53 -16.82 7.75
CA ALA A 122 -7.85 -15.67 7.17
C ALA A 122 -8.82 -14.48 6.96
N VAL A 123 -10.02 -14.74 6.44
CA VAL A 123 -11.06 -13.71 6.23
C VAL A 123 -11.56 -13.18 7.57
N SER A 124 -11.86 -14.04 8.54
CA SER A 124 -12.32 -13.63 9.87
C SER A 124 -11.28 -12.81 10.62
N LEU A 125 -10.00 -13.18 10.55
CA LEU A 125 -8.91 -12.41 11.13
C LEU A 125 -8.72 -11.06 10.42
N GLY A 126 -8.89 -11.03 9.09
CA GLY A 126 -8.79 -9.79 8.31
C GLY A 126 -9.88 -8.78 8.68
N VAL A 127 -11.15 -9.21 8.64
CA VAL A 127 -12.30 -8.38 9.00
C VAL A 127 -12.27 -8.02 10.49
N GLY A 128 -12.01 -9.01 11.36
CA GLY A 128 -11.92 -8.83 12.80
C GLY A 128 -10.80 -7.88 13.20
N GLY A 129 -9.63 -7.98 12.55
CA GLY A 129 -8.51 -7.09 12.77
C GLY A 129 -8.80 -5.64 12.38
N ILE A 130 -9.42 -5.41 11.21
CA ILE A 130 -9.83 -4.06 10.79
C ILE A 130 -10.84 -3.49 11.79
N PHE A 131 -11.87 -4.25 12.15
CA PHE A 131 -12.89 -3.81 13.11
C PHE A 131 -12.29 -3.51 14.50
N LEU A 132 -11.47 -4.43 15.03
CA LEU A 132 -10.78 -4.26 16.30
C LEU A 132 -9.92 -3.01 16.29
N GLY A 133 -9.16 -2.77 15.22
CA GLY A 133 -8.33 -1.58 15.10
C GLY A 133 -9.14 -0.28 15.09
N VAL A 134 -10.30 -0.24 14.43
CA VAL A 134 -11.23 0.91 14.50
C VAL A 134 -11.75 1.14 15.92
N VAL A 135 -12.15 0.07 16.62
CA VAL A 135 -12.64 0.14 18.00
C VAL A 135 -11.55 0.62 18.97
N VAL A 136 -10.34 0.06 18.87
CA VAL A 136 -9.19 0.45 19.69
C VAL A 136 -8.84 1.92 19.43
N TYR A 137 -8.79 2.34 18.17
CA TYR A 137 -8.56 3.74 17.82
C TYR A 137 -9.62 4.67 18.44
N GLU A 138 -10.91 4.32 18.39
CA GLU A 138 -11.96 5.10 19.04
C GLU A 138 -11.78 5.15 20.57
N GLY A 139 -11.35 4.03 21.18
CA GLY A 139 -10.97 3.97 22.59
C GLY A 139 -9.82 4.92 22.92
N LEU A 140 -8.75 4.92 22.12
CA LEU A 140 -7.62 5.84 22.26
C LEU A 140 -8.07 7.30 22.21
N MET A 141 -8.93 7.66 21.26
CA MET A 141 -9.44 9.03 21.11
C MET A 141 -10.29 9.51 22.28
N ARG A 142 -10.98 8.60 22.98
CA ARG A 142 -11.78 8.87 24.19
C ARG A 142 -10.96 8.82 25.48
N SER A 143 -9.79 8.18 25.45
CA SER A 143 -8.92 8.04 26.62
C SER A 143 -8.30 9.39 27.06
N PRO A 144 -7.87 9.51 28.32
CA PRO A 144 -7.17 10.70 28.82
C PRO A 144 -5.76 10.89 28.22
N LEU A 145 -5.25 9.94 27.44
CA LEU A 145 -3.99 10.08 26.69
C LEU A 145 -4.01 11.30 25.77
N ASN A 146 -5.21 11.72 25.35
CA ASN A 146 -5.41 12.92 24.53
C ASN A 146 -4.99 14.24 25.19
N ARG A 147 -4.69 14.26 26.49
CA ARG A 147 -4.16 15.44 27.21
C ARG A 147 -2.70 15.74 26.84
N SER A 148 -1.95 14.75 26.38
CA SER A 148 -0.56 14.91 25.97
C SER A 148 -0.38 14.45 24.52
N THR A 149 -0.24 15.42 23.61
CA THR A 149 -0.05 15.14 22.18
C THR A 149 1.14 14.20 21.91
N PRO A 150 2.34 14.40 22.51
CA PRO A 150 3.47 13.50 22.26
C PRO A 150 3.20 12.06 22.70
N LEU A 151 2.59 11.88 23.88
CA LEU A 151 2.23 10.55 24.39
C LEU A 151 1.18 9.89 23.50
N PHE A 152 0.15 10.64 23.10
CA PHE A 152 -0.88 10.13 22.20
C PHE A 152 -0.29 9.67 20.86
N VAL A 153 0.61 10.47 20.27
CA VAL A 153 1.28 10.11 19.01
C VAL A 153 2.15 8.87 19.19
N ALA A 154 2.92 8.77 20.27
CA ALA A 154 3.74 7.59 20.56
C ALA A 154 2.89 6.31 20.68
N VAL A 155 1.76 6.39 21.39
CA VAL A 155 0.81 5.28 21.50
C VAL A 155 0.17 4.94 20.16
N LEU A 156 -0.16 5.94 19.34
CA LEU A 156 -0.71 5.71 17.99
C LEU A 156 0.30 5.02 17.06
N ILE A 157 1.58 5.38 17.15
CA ILE A 157 2.67 4.73 16.40
C ILE A 157 2.82 3.29 16.86
N LEU A 158 2.85 3.05 18.18
CA LEU A 158 2.91 1.70 18.74
C LEU A 158 1.70 0.85 18.31
N PHE A 159 0.50 1.41 18.37
CA PHE A 159 -0.73 0.78 17.88
C PHE A 159 -0.60 0.39 16.40
N GLY A 160 -0.16 1.32 15.56
CA GLY A 160 0.07 1.04 14.13
C GLY A 160 1.13 -0.05 13.92
N ALA A 161 2.22 -0.02 14.68
CA ALA A 161 3.29 -1.01 14.62
C ALA A 161 2.80 -2.42 15.01
N LEU A 162 2.00 -2.53 16.08
CA LEU A 162 1.45 -3.80 16.54
C LEU A 162 0.50 -4.43 15.51
N PHE A 163 -0.40 -3.63 14.91
CA PHE A 163 -1.28 -4.12 13.86
C PHE A 163 -0.53 -4.50 12.60
N PHE A 164 0.47 -3.72 12.20
CA PHE A 164 1.27 -4.05 11.02
C PHE A 164 2.09 -5.32 11.26
N TYR A 165 2.70 -5.45 12.43
CA TYR A 165 3.40 -6.67 12.85
C TYR A 165 2.47 -7.88 12.82
N ALA A 166 1.29 -7.78 13.44
CA ALA A 166 0.30 -8.86 13.45
C ALA A 166 -0.12 -9.25 12.03
N PHE A 167 -0.46 -8.29 11.17
CA PHE A 167 -0.84 -8.58 9.80
C PHE A 167 0.30 -9.22 8.99
N SER A 168 1.54 -8.74 9.14
CA SER A 168 2.71 -9.32 8.47
C SER A 168 3.08 -10.73 8.94
N HIS A 169 2.65 -11.14 10.14
CA HIS A 169 2.89 -12.49 10.67
C HIS A 169 1.68 -13.42 10.52
N MET A 170 0.54 -12.93 10.03
CA MET A 170 -0.66 -13.74 9.78
C MET A 170 -0.98 -13.90 8.30
N PHE A 171 -0.64 -12.90 7.48
CA PHE A 171 -1.03 -12.83 6.07
C PHE A 171 0.19 -12.80 5.16
N SER A 172 -0.04 -13.06 3.87
CA SER A 172 0.94 -12.76 2.83
C SER A 172 1.39 -11.29 2.93
N GLY A 173 2.61 -10.96 2.49
CA GLY A 173 3.10 -9.58 2.52
C GLY A 173 2.15 -8.58 1.83
N ARG A 174 1.56 -9.00 0.70
CA ARG A 174 0.52 -8.21 0.00
C ARG A 174 -0.73 -8.05 0.85
N GLY A 175 -1.21 -9.15 1.44
CA GLY A 175 -2.36 -9.16 2.33
C GLY A 175 -2.16 -8.21 3.51
N ALA A 176 -0.98 -8.25 4.13
CA ALA A 176 -0.64 -7.44 5.29
C ALA A 176 -0.70 -5.93 4.98
N PHE A 177 -0.05 -5.48 3.90
CA PHE A 177 -0.03 -4.07 3.51
C PHE A 177 -1.43 -3.55 3.14
N ILE A 178 -2.21 -4.34 2.39
CA ILE A 178 -3.58 -3.97 2.04
C ILE A 178 -4.49 -3.94 3.27
N HIS A 179 -4.36 -4.89 4.21
CA HIS A 179 -5.14 -4.86 5.47
C HIS A 179 -4.76 -3.68 6.35
N MET A 180 -3.47 -3.32 6.43
CA MET A 180 -3.03 -2.11 7.12
C MET A 180 -3.63 -0.85 6.48
N GLY A 181 -3.62 -0.78 5.15
CA GLY A 181 -4.25 0.31 4.41
C GLY A 181 -5.77 0.36 4.63
N ALA A 182 -6.45 -0.78 4.61
CA ALA A 182 -7.88 -0.90 4.85
C ALA A 182 -8.26 -0.52 6.28
N LEU A 183 -7.42 -0.84 7.27
CA LEU A 183 -7.58 -0.40 8.65
C LEU A 183 -7.53 1.13 8.76
N ILE A 184 -6.48 1.76 8.19
CA ILE A 184 -6.35 3.22 8.20
C ILE A 184 -7.54 3.87 7.47
N GLY A 185 -7.91 3.36 6.29
CA GLY A 185 -9.06 3.85 5.53
C GLY A 185 -10.37 3.73 6.30
N SER A 186 -10.55 2.63 7.03
CA SER A 186 -11.72 2.41 7.89
C SER A 186 -11.74 3.35 9.09
N ILE A 187 -10.58 3.62 9.71
CA ILE A 187 -10.46 4.66 10.74
C ILE A 187 -10.85 6.04 10.18
N MET A 188 -10.35 6.38 8.99
CA MET A 188 -10.59 7.66 8.35
C MET A 188 -12.07 7.87 7.98
N VAL A 189 -12.74 6.86 7.43
CA VAL A 189 -14.19 6.96 7.14
C VAL A 189 -15.01 6.96 8.43
N ASN A 190 -14.60 6.18 9.45
CA ASN A 190 -15.25 6.14 10.75
C ASN A 190 -15.25 7.53 11.42
N ASN A 191 -14.14 8.26 11.30
CA ASN A 191 -14.02 9.64 11.73
C ASN A 191 -15.04 10.56 11.03
N VAL A 192 -15.20 10.40 9.71
CA VAL A 192 -16.17 11.17 8.91
C VAL A 192 -17.60 10.84 9.33
N PHE A 193 -17.93 9.55 9.37
CA PHE A 193 -19.28 9.04 9.62
C PHE A 193 -19.77 9.28 11.04
N HIS A 194 -18.95 8.98 12.06
CA HIS A 194 -19.40 9.02 13.46
C HIS A 194 -19.18 10.36 14.17
N LYS A 195 -18.21 11.18 13.75
CA LYS A 195 -17.83 12.40 14.47
C LYS A 195 -18.00 13.67 13.63
N ILE A 196 -17.45 13.70 12.41
CA ILE A 196 -17.41 14.93 11.61
C ILE A 196 -18.80 15.30 11.09
N ILE A 197 -19.46 14.41 10.33
CA ILE A 197 -20.77 14.72 9.72
C ILE A 197 -21.88 14.93 10.77
N PRO A 198 -22.00 14.09 11.82
CA PRO A 198 -22.98 14.34 12.88
C PRO A 198 -22.73 15.67 13.62
N GLY A 199 -21.46 16.00 13.91
CA GLY A 199 -21.09 17.26 14.55
C GLY A 199 -21.45 18.47 13.68
N GLN A 200 -21.14 18.42 12.38
CA GLN A 200 -21.51 19.46 11.43
C GLN A 200 -23.03 19.62 11.29
N ARG A 201 -23.78 18.51 11.25
CA ARG A 201 -25.26 18.55 11.24
C ARG A 201 -25.84 19.19 12.49
N LYS A 202 -25.30 18.88 13.68
CA LYS A 202 -25.71 19.51 14.95
C LYS A 202 -25.44 21.01 14.91
N MET A 203 -24.25 21.42 14.48
CA MET A 203 -23.88 22.83 14.34
C MET A 203 -24.84 23.57 13.40
N VAL A 204 -25.10 23.02 12.21
CA VAL A 204 -26.04 23.62 11.23
C VAL A 204 -27.44 23.76 11.82
N LYS A 205 -27.92 22.76 12.56
CA LYS A 205 -29.23 22.82 13.23
C LYS A 205 -29.29 23.94 14.28
N GLN A 206 -28.25 24.10 15.10
CA GLN A 206 -28.18 25.16 16.12
C GLN A 206 -28.17 26.54 15.48
N VAL A 207 -27.35 26.75 14.45
CA VAL A 207 -27.30 28.01 13.68
C VAL A 207 -28.66 28.33 13.07
N ALA A 208 -29.30 27.36 12.42
CA ALA A 208 -30.61 27.56 11.80
C ALA A 208 -31.73 27.86 12.82
N ALA A 209 -31.59 27.37 14.06
CA ALA A 209 -32.53 27.63 15.14
C ALA A 209 -32.23 28.93 15.93
N GLY A 210 -31.13 29.63 15.63
CA GLY A 210 -30.68 30.78 16.42
C GLY A 210 -30.19 30.40 17.83
N GLU A 211 -29.86 29.13 18.06
CA GLU A 211 -29.37 28.63 19.34
C GLU A 211 -27.84 28.87 19.47
N PRO A 212 -27.32 29.03 20.71
CA PRO A 212 -25.88 29.03 20.94
C PRO A 212 -25.21 27.77 20.38
N VAL A 213 -24.19 27.96 19.54
CA VAL A 213 -23.45 26.85 18.93
C VAL A 213 -22.49 26.25 19.95
N ASP A 214 -22.63 24.95 20.19
CA ASP A 214 -21.71 24.17 21.00
C ASP A 214 -20.41 23.92 20.21
N PRO A 215 -19.23 24.41 20.65
CA PRO A 215 -17.99 24.25 19.91
C PRO A 215 -17.43 22.83 19.99
N ALA A 216 -17.83 22.02 20.98
CA ALA A 216 -17.18 20.73 21.26
C ALA A 216 -17.24 19.72 20.09
N PRO A 217 -18.38 19.52 19.39
CA PRO A 217 -18.44 18.64 18.22
C PRO A 217 -17.56 19.12 17.05
N GLY A 218 -17.47 20.44 16.84
CA GLY A 218 -16.63 21.02 15.79
C GLY A 218 -15.14 20.86 16.08
N LEU A 219 -14.74 21.07 17.33
CA LEU A 219 -13.35 20.83 17.77
C LEU A 219 -12.97 19.35 17.65
N GLU A 220 -13.87 18.44 18.02
CA GLU A 220 -13.65 17.01 17.83
C GLU A 220 -13.54 16.64 16.34
N GLY A 221 -14.42 17.18 15.49
CA GLY A 221 -14.36 17.01 14.05
C GLY A 221 -13.03 17.50 13.46
N LYS A 222 -12.55 18.67 13.89
CA LYS A 222 -11.25 19.21 13.50
C LYS A 222 -10.11 18.28 13.91
N ARG A 223 -10.13 17.77 15.16
CA ARG A 223 -9.13 16.82 15.65
C ARG A 223 -9.07 15.56 14.79
N ARG A 224 -10.22 14.97 14.45
CA ARG A 224 -10.28 13.80 13.55
C ARG A 224 -9.81 14.11 12.13
N SER A 225 -10.16 15.30 11.61
CA SER A 225 -9.70 15.76 10.30
C SER A 225 -8.18 15.88 10.24
N ILE A 226 -7.54 16.36 11.31
CA ILE A 226 -6.06 16.40 11.42
C ILE A 226 -5.47 15.00 11.27
N HIS A 227 -6.03 13.98 11.94
CA HIS A 227 -5.52 12.62 11.81
C HIS A 227 -5.69 12.09 10.39
N ASN A 228 -6.88 12.28 9.80
CA ASN A 228 -7.13 11.90 8.41
C ASN A 228 -6.13 12.56 7.45
N ASN A 229 -5.78 13.84 7.69
CA ASN A 229 -4.80 14.57 6.91
C ASN A 229 -3.38 13.98 7.04
N TYR A 230 -2.94 13.52 8.21
CA TYR A 230 -1.63 12.84 8.34
C TYR A 230 -1.62 11.44 7.74
N PHE A 231 -2.78 10.77 7.68
CA PHE A 231 -2.90 9.43 7.11
C PHE A 231 -2.93 9.39 5.58
N THR A 232 -3.15 10.50 4.89
CA THR A 232 -3.33 10.52 3.42
C THR A 232 -2.12 9.99 2.64
N LEU A 233 -0.89 10.41 2.96
CA LEU A 233 0.30 9.92 2.24
C LEU A 233 0.63 8.47 2.61
N PRO A 234 0.60 8.08 3.91
CA PRO A 234 0.72 6.68 4.30
C PRO A 234 -0.27 5.75 3.60
N ILE A 235 -1.56 6.10 3.56
CA ILE A 235 -2.57 5.22 2.96
C ILE A 235 -2.39 5.11 1.44
N ILE A 236 -2.05 6.20 0.74
CA ILE A 236 -1.72 6.13 -0.69
C ILE A 236 -0.59 5.13 -0.94
N PHE A 237 0.49 5.23 -0.16
CA PHE A 237 1.62 4.31 -0.27
C PHE A 237 1.19 2.84 -0.04
N LEU A 238 0.43 2.57 1.02
CA LEU A 238 -0.04 1.22 1.30
C LEU A 238 -0.88 0.64 0.15
N MET A 239 -1.72 1.45 -0.51
CA MET A 239 -2.53 1.00 -1.64
C MET A 239 -1.72 0.69 -2.90
N ILE A 240 -0.62 1.41 -3.14
CA ILE A 240 0.27 1.14 -4.30
C ILE A 240 1.38 0.13 -4.00
N SER A 241 1.56 -0.25 -2.73
CA SER A 241 2.66 -1.09 -2.26
C SER A 241 2.78 -2.43 -2.98
N ASN A 242 1.67 -3.00 -3.47
CA ASN A 242 1.65 -4.26 -4.23
C ASN A 242 2.47 -4.23 -5.53
N HIS A 243 2.81 -3.05 -6.03
CA HIS A 243 3.70 -2.87 -7.18
C HIS A 243 5.19 -2.99 -6.83
N TYR A 244 5.52 -3.07 -5.54
CA TYR A 244 6.88 -2.98 -5.02
C TYR A 244 7.21 -4.16 -4.09
N PRO A 245 7.53 -5.35 -4.63
CA PRO A 245 7.69 -6.57 -3.81
C PRO A 245 8.91 -6.58 -2.92
N MET A 246 9.95 -5.83 -3.30
CA MET A 246 11.11 -5.58 -2.44
C MET A 246 10.72 -4.99 -1.07
N ILE A 247 9.55 -4.38 -0.95
CA ILE A 247 9.05 -3.82 0.30
C ILE A 247 8.29 -4.90 1.10
N TYR A 248 7.26 -5.51 0.50
CA TYR A 248 6.36 -6.39 1.24
C TYR A 248 6.89 -7.81 1.42
N GLN A 249 7.89 -8.25 0.64
CA GLN A 249 8.59 -9.54 0.82
C GLN A 249 9.85 -9.42 1.69
N HIS A 250 10.21 -8.21 2.13
CA HIS A 250 11.33 -8.04 3.03
C HIS A 250 11.08 -8.80 4.34
N ALA A 251 12.09 -9.44 4.92
CA ALA A 251 11.94 -10.20 6.18
C ALA A 251 11.38 -9.33 7.33
N GLN A 252 11.69 -8.04 7.31
CA GLN A 252 11.15 -7.03 8.24
C GLN A 252 10.14 -6.09 7.56
N SER A 253 9.27 -6.63 6.70
CA SER A 253 8.31 -5.85 5.89
C SER A 253 7.41 -4.94 6.72
N TRP A 254 7.01 -5.38 7.92
CA TRP A 254 6.22 -4.58 8.87
C TRP A 254 6.96 -3.31 9.31
N LEU A 255 8.27 -3.41 9.59
CA LEU A 255 9.10 -2.29 10.04
C LEU A 255 9.39 -1.34 8.88
N VAL A 256 9.73 -1.89 7.71
CA VAL A 256 9.92 -1.09 6.49
C VAL A 256 8.65 -0.31 6.16
N GLY A 257 7.50 -0.98 6.16
CA GLY A 257 6.20 -0.36 5.93
C GLY A 257 5.91 0.74 6.96
N LEU A 258 6.13 0.47 8.25
CA LEU A 258 5.97 1.44 9.33
C LEU A 258 6.86 2.68 9.12
N LEU A 259 8.15 2.49 8.79
CA LEU A 259 9.08 3.59 8.55
C LEU A 259 8.63 4.45 7.36
N ILE A 260 8.21 3.83 6.26
CA ILE A 260 7.69 4.56 5.09
C ILE A 260 6.44 5.36 5.48
N MET A 261 5.54 4.79 6.28
CA MET A 261 4.36 5.51 6.79
C MET A 261 4.76 6.72 7.65
N LEU A 262 5.70 6.55 8.58
CA LEU A 262 6.16 7.64 9.46
C LEU A 262 6.84 8.75 8.66
N ILE A 263 7.72 8.40 7.73
CA ILE A 263 8.38 9.36 6.83
C ILE A 263 7.34 10.07 5.96
N SER A 264 6.36 9.35 5.43
CA SER A 264 5.28 9.94 4.61
C SER A 264 4.42 10.92 5.42
N ALA A 265 4.07 10.58 6.66
CA ALA A 265 3.36 11.49 7.56
C ALA A 265 4.21 12.72 7.94
N TYR A 266 5.52 12.55 8.11
CA TYR A 266 6.46 13.64 8.36
C TYR A 266 6.62 14.57 7.14
N ILE A 267 6.69 14.02 5.92
CA ILE A 267 6.66 14.81 4.69
C ILE A 267 5.32 15.55 4.58
N ARG A 268 4.20 14.92 4.95
CA ARG A 268 2.90 15.62 5.00
C ARG A 268 2.91 16.80 5.97
N HIS A 269 3.63 16.67 7.09
CA HIS A 269 3.81 17.76 8.05
C HIS A 269 4.43 19.02 7.42
N TYR A 270 5.40 18.86 6.53
CA TYR A 270 6.00 20.00 5.81
C TYR A 270 4.94 20.82 5.04
N PHE A 271 4.05 20.16 4.30
CA PHE A 271 2.99 20.84 3.55
C PHE A 271 2.01 21.55 4.49
N ASN A 272 1.68 20.94 5.63
CA ASN A 272 0.82 21.58 6.63
C ASN A 272 1.46 22.88 7.16
N LEU A 273 2.75 22.84 7.53
CA LEU A 273 3.49 24.02 7.99
C LEU A 273 3.55 25.10 6.91
N LYS A 274 3.88 24.71 5.67
CA LYS A 274 3.95 25.62 4.53
C LYS A 274 2.62 26.33 4.27
N HIS A 275 1.51 25.59 4.29
CA HIS A 275 0.17 26.17 4.08
C HIS A 275 -0.26 27.11 5.20
N SER A 276 0.23 26.92 6.43
CA SER A 276 0.04 27.83 7.57
C SER A 276 1.03 28.99 7.60
N GLY A 277 1.76 29.26 6.52
CA GLY A 277 2.74 30.35 6.42
C GLY A 277 4.11 30.08 7.08
N GLN A 278 4.33 28.89 7.65
CA GLN A 278 5.62 28.52 8.25
C GLN A 278 6.53 27.82 7.24
N SER A 279 7.55 28.52 6.74
CA SER A 279 8.55 27.92 5.85
C SER A 279 9.61 27.16 6.64
N LYS A 280 9.49 25.83 6.71
CA LYS A 280 10.50 24.92 7.30
C LYS A 280 10.98 23.88 6.27
N PRO A 281 11.75 24.28 5.23
CA PRO A 281 12.20 23.37 4.18
C PRO A 281 13.07 22.21 4.70
N SER A 282 13.71 22.38 5.86
CA SER A 282 14.45 21.31 6.53
C SER A 282 13.63 20.05 6.74
N VAL A 283 12.33 20.16 7.07
CA VAL A 283 11.41 19.02 7.26
C VAL A 283 11.30 18.19 5.97
N MET A 284 11.25 18.84 4.81
CA MET A 284 11.18 18.15 3.52
C MET A 284 12.50 17.48 3.17
N TYR A 285 13.62 18.18 3.35
CA TYR A 285 14.94 17.63 3.03
C TYR A 285 15.35 16.48 3.96
N THR A 286 15.07 16.56 5.27
CA THR A 286 15.34 15.47 6.20
C THR A 286 14.40 14.29 5.96
N GLY A 287 13.13 14.53 5.63
CA GLY A 287 12.20 13.48 5.22
C GLY A 287 12.63 12.76 3.94
N ALA A 288 13.06 13.51 2.92
CA ALA A 288 13.59 12.96 1.68
C ALA A 288 14.90 12.18 1.89
N ALA A 289 15.82 12.72 2.71
CA ALA A 289 17.06 12.05 3.08
C ALA A 289 16.79 10.74 3.85
N ALA A 290 15.81 10.74 4.78
CA ALA A 290 15.40 9.53 5.49
C ALA A 290 14.80 8.48 4.54
N MET A 291 13.97 8.88 3.58
CA MET A 291 13.44 7.97 2.56
C MET A 291 14.55 7.39 1.68
N PHE A 292 15.49 8.23 1.26
CA PHE A 292 16.65 7.80 0.46
C PHE A 292 17.55 6.84 1.24
N ALA A 293 17.86 7.15 2.50
CA ALA A 293 18.63 6.28 3.37
C ALA A 293 17.95 4.90 3.55
N LEU A 294 16.63 4.88 3.76
CA LEU A 294 15.86 3.64 3.84
C LEU A 294 15.95 2.83 2.54
N ALA A 295 15.81 3.49 1.39
CA ALA A 295 15.93 2.83 0.08
C ALA A 295 17.32 2.23 -0.15
N VAL A 296 18.40 2.95 0.24
CA VAL A 296 19.77 2.45 0.16
C VAL A 296 19.96 1.24 1.07
N VAL A 297 19.51 1.29 2.33
CA VAL A 297 19.64 0.18 3.28
C VAL A 297 18.95 -1.08 2.76
N ILE A 298 17.71 -0.96 2.28
CA ILE A 298 16.95 -2.10 1.74
C ILE A 298 17.64 -2.68 0.49
N SER A 299 18.12 -1.81 -0.40
CA SER A 299 18.79 -2.24 -1.63
C SER A 299 20.14 -2.91 -1.34
N TRP A 300 20.88 -2.39 -0.36
CA TRP A 300 22.15 -2.96 0.09
C TRP A 300 21.95 -4.35 0.69
N GLN A 301 21.00 -4.51 1.60
CA GLN A 301 20.67 -5.81 2.23
C GLN A 301 20.27 -6.86 1.19
N ALA A 302 19.46 -6.48 0.19
CA ALA A 302 19.11 -7.38 -0.91
C ALA A 302 20.35 -7.81 -1.71
N THR A 303 21.30 -6.89 -1.93
CA THR A 303 22.54 -7.17 -2.66
C THR A 303 23.49 -8.09 -1.86
N GLU A 304 23.65 -7.87 -0.55
CA GLU A 304 24.44 -8.75 0.31
C GLU A 304 23.88 -10.17 0.38
N GLN A 305 22.55 -10.34 0.44
CA GLN A 305 21.93 -11.66 0.39
C GLN A 305 22.28 -12.39 -0.91
N MET A 306 22.30 -11.69 -2.05
CA MET A 306 22.71 -12.26 -3.34
C MET A 306 24.21 -12.64 -3.38
N HIS A 307 25.09 -11.84 -2.78
CA HIS A 307 26.52 -12.14 -2.75
C HIS A 307 26.86 -13.32 -1.83
N THR A 308 26.22 -13.39 -0.66
CA THR A 308 26.38 -14.50 0.28
C THR A 308 25.91 -15.81 -0.33
N ALA A 309 24.76 -15.80 -1.02
CA ALA A 309 24.22 -16.94 -1.75
C ALA A 309 25.19 -17.43 -2.86
N LYS A 310 25.74 -16.51 -3.67
CA LYS A 310 26.76 -16.83 -4.70
C LYS A 310 28.06 -17.40 -4.10
N SER A 311 28.51 -16.87 -2.95
CA SER A 311 29.72 -17.34 -2.28
C SER A 311 29.54 -18.76 -1.73
N ALA A 312 28.38 -19.04 -1.11
CA ALA A 312 28.03 -20.38 -0.61
C ALA A 312 27.90 -21.41 -1.75
N ALA A 313 27.31 -21.03 -2.89
CA ALA A 313 27.24 -21.86 -4.09
C ALA A 313 28.63 -22.17 -4.67
N LYS A 314 29.54 -21.18 -4.68
CA LYS A 314 30.92 -21.35 -5.15
C LYS A 314 31.72 -22.32 -4.26
N VAL A 315 31.52 -22.29 -2.94
CA VAL A 315 32.15 -23.23 -2.01
C VAL A 315 31.62 -24.65 -2.21
N LYS A 316 30.29 -24.84 -2.32
CA LYS A 316 29.68 -26.16 -2.60
C LYS A 316 30.12 -26.74 -3.95
N ASN A 317 30.19 -25.93 -5.00
CA ASN A 317 30.67 -26.36 -6.32
C ASN A 317 32.17 -26.68 -6.31
N SER A 318 32.96 -26.00 -5.49
CA SER A 318 34.38 -26.33 -5.29
C SER A 318 34.55 -27.66 -4.55
N GLU A 319 33.71 -27.98 -3.56
CA GLU A 319 33.74 -29.28 -2.87
C GLU A 319 33.26 -30.43 -3.77
N ALA A 320 32.23 -30.19 -4.61
CA ALA A 320 31.75 -31.17 -5.59
C ALA A 320 32.75 -31.41 -6.73
N ALA A 321 33.44 -30.36 -7.20
CA ALA A 321 34.45 -30.46 -8.25
C ALA A 321 35.74 -31.16 -7.80
N VAL A 322 36.07 -31.14 -6.50
CA VAL A 322 37.23 -31.86 -5.95
C VAL A 322 36.98 -33.38 -5.89
N MET A 323 35.73 -33.85 -6.03
CA MET A 323 35.37 -35.28 -6.06
C MET A 323 35.22 -35.88 -7.48
N ALA A 324 35.36 -35.09 -8.54
CA ALA A 324 35.25 -35.56 -9.92
C ALA A 324 36.55 -35.32 -10.70
N SER A 325 37.38 -36.36 -10.84
CA SER A 325 38.48 -36.36 -11.81
C SER A 325 37.95 -36.56 -13.24
N PRO A 326 38.46 -35.84 -14.26
CA PRO A 326 37.96 -35.95 -15.62
C PRO A 326 38.65 -37.08 -16.40
N SER A 327 37.92 -37.76 -17.27
CA SER A 327 38.48 -38.58 -18.34
C SER A 327 37.86 -38.23 -19.69
N SER A 328 38.77 -37.90 -20.61
CA SER A 328 38.76 -38.05 -22.07
C SER A 328 37.69 -37.39 -22.95
N ASN A 329 38.17 -36.45 -23.77
CA ASN A 329 37.85 -36.09 -25.17
C ASN A 329 36.75 -36.88 -25.90
N THR A 330 35.95 -36.19 -26.72
CA THR A 330 36.02 -36.27 -28.22
C THR A 330 35.21 -35.13 -28.84
N THR A 331 35.83 -34.41 -29.77
CA THR A 331 35.23 -33.45 -30.71
C THR A 331 34.48 -34.17 -31.84
N ALA A 332 33.23 -33.77 -32.10
CA ALA A 332 32.61 -33.90 -33.42
C ALA A 332 31.53 -32.82 -33.58
N GLU A 333 31.79 -31.87 -34.47
CA GLU A 333 30.81 -30.91 -34.99
C GLU A 333 29.75 -31.65 -35.80
N THR A 334 28.47 -31.42 -35.50
CA THR A 334 27.37 -31.76 -36.41
C THR A 334 26.27 -30.72 -36.26
N THR A 335 25.96 -30.08 -37.39
CA THR A 335 24.90 -29.11 -37.60
C THR A 335 23.57 -29.64 -37.08
N THR A 336 23.05 -29.07 -35.99
CA THR A 336 21.75 -29.42 -35.41
C THR A 336 21.05 -28.15 -34.95
N THR A 337 19.74 -28.04 -35.21
CA THR A 337 18.83 -27.18 -34.45
C THR A 337 19.26 -27.17 -32.99
N ALA A 338 19.70 -26.02 -32.47
CA ALA A 338 20.43 -25.94 -31.21
C ALA A 338 19.67 -26.69 -30.10
N SER A 339 20.15 -27.90 -29.79
CA SER A 339 19.71 -28.65 -28.63
C SER A 339 20.14 -27.85 -27.40
N LEU A 340 19.25 -27.72 -26.44
CA LEU A 340 19.58 -27.09 -25.16
C LEU A 340 20.80 -27.77 -24.55
N THR A 341 21.71 -26.98 -23.98
CA THR A 341 22.78 -27.54 -23.14
C THR A 341 22.16 -28.20 -21.91
N GLN A 342 22.90 -29.09 -21.24
CA GLN A 342 22.40 -29.72 -20.01
C GLN A 342 21.95 -28.69 -18.97
N GLN A 343 22.73 -27.60 -18.80
CA GLN A 343 22.38 -26.52 -17.87
C GLN A 343 21.10 -25.79 -18.28
N GLN A 344 20.89 -25.57 -19.58
CA GLN A 344 19.66 -24.97 -20.10
C GLN A 344 18.47 -25.91 -19.86
N HIS A 345 18.65 -27.21 -20.07
CA HIS A 345 17.62 -28.22 -19.81
C HIS A 345 17.22 -28.25 -18.32
N ASP A 346 18.20 -28.30 -17.40
CA ASP A 346 17.94 -28.34 -15.96
C ASP A 346 17.21 -27.07 -15.48
N ALA A 347 17.63 -25.89 -15.96
CA ALA A 347 16.96 -24.64 -15.64
C ALA A 347 15.54 -24.61 -16.21
N PHE A 348 15.35 -25.09 -17.43
CA PHE A 348 14.05 -25.15 -18.08
C PHE A 348 13.10 -26.10 -17.36
N GLU A 349 13.58 -27.26 -16.88
CA GLU A 349 12.78 -28.21 -16.11
C GLU A 349 12.24 -27.60 -14.80
N ILE A 350 13.09 -26.88 -14.07
CA ILE A 350 12.66 -26.15 -12.86
C ILE A 350 11.60 -25.11 -13.23
N ILE A 351 11.82 -24.33 -14.29
CA ILE A 351 10.85 -23.31 -14.74
C ILE A 351 9.54 -23.95 -15.17
N GLN A 352 9.58 -25.05 -15.91
CA GLN A 352 8.37 -25.75 -16.35
C GLN A 352 7.57 -26.29 -15.18
N THR A 353 8.26 -26.88 -14.20
CA THR A 353 7.64 -27.44 -13.00
C THR A 353 7.05 -26.37 -12.10
N ARG A 354 7.75 -25.24 -11.93
CA ARG A 354 7.42 -24.24 -10.90
C ARG A 354 6.64 -23.03 -11.42
N CYS A 355 6.76 -22.70 -12.72
CA CYS A 355 6.25 -21.43 -13.27
C CYS A 355 5.16 -21.63 -14.34
N SER A 356 5.22 -22.67 -15.16
CA SER A 356 4.40 -22.77 -16.38
C SER A 356 2.91 -22.97 -16.14
N GLN A 357 2.50 -23.41 -14.93
CA GLN A 357 1.09 -23.43 -14.55
C GLN A 357 0.41 -22.05 -14.69
N CYS A 358 1.17 -20.96 -14.46
CA CYS A 358 0.70 -19.58 -14.56
C CYS A 358 1.35 -18.81 -15.74
N HIS A 359 2.53 -19.20 -16.18
CA HIS A 359 3.32 -18.50 -17.20
C HIS A 359 3.48 -19.34 -18.47
N SER A 360 2.37 -19.75 -19.08
CA SER A 360 2.30 -20.50 -20.34
C SER A 360 1.29 -19.84 -21.29
N SER A 361 1.36 -20.15 -22.58
CA SER A 361 0.30 -19.84 -23.55
C SER A 361 -1.02 -20.54 -23.24
N ALA A 362 -1.00 -21.63 -22.47
CA ALA A 362 -2.17 -22.32 -21.95
C ALA A 362 -2.08 -22.54 -20.43
N PRO A 363 -2.24 -21.49 -19.60
CA PRO A 363 -2.17 -21.62 -18.15
C PRO A 363 -3.21 -22.60 -17.59
N THR A 364 -2.78 -23.45 -16.67
CA THR A 364 -3.62 -24.47 -16.04
C THR A 364 -4.10 -24.08 -14.64
N ASP A 365 -3.53 -23.03 -14.04
CA ASP A 365 -3.87 -22.56 -12.69
C ASP A 365 -5.34 -22.18 -12.53
N ASP A 366 -5.96 -22.51 -11.40
CA ASP A 366 -7.38 -22.23 -11.12
C ASP A 366 -7.76 -20.75 -11.04
N VAL A 367 -6.81 -19.89 -10.69
CA VAL A 367 -7.02 -18.44 -10.51
C VAL A 367 -6.40 -17.67 -11.68
N PHE A 368 -5.18 -18.02 -12.07
CA PHE A 368 -4.44 -17.35 -13.13
C PHE A 368 -4.66 -18.02 -14.48
N LYS A 369 -5.79 -17.71 -15.12
CA LYS A 369 -6.17 -18.25 -16.45
C LYS A 369 -5.51 -17.51 -17.63
N VAL A 370 -4.67 -16.52 -17.36
CA VAL A 370 -3.88 -15.76 -18.35
C VAL A 370 -2.46 -15.58 -17.80
N ALA A 371 -1.47 -15.62 -18.69
CA ALA A 371 -0.07 -15.41 -18.35
C ALA A 371 0.16 -14.03 -17.72
N GLN A 372 0.54 -14.01 -16.43
CA GLN A 372 0.64 -12.77 -15.67
C GLN A 372 1.76 -11.88 -16.21
N GLY A 373 1.42 -10.62 -16.52
CA GLY A 373 2.35 -9.66 -17.13
C GLY A 373 2.79 -10.03 -18.55
N GLY A 374 2.09 -10.94 -19.23
CA GLY A 374 2.42 -11.42 -20.57
C GLY A 374 3.72 -12.24 -20.62
N ALA A 375 4.25 -12.65 -19.48
CA ALA A 375 5.43 -13.52 -19.42
C ALA A 375 4.99 -14.97 -19.57
N MET A 376 5.36 -15.59 -20.68
CA MET A 376 5.18 -17.01 -20.97
C MET A 376 6.56 -17.67 -21.02
N PHE A 377 6.68 -18.92 -20.61
CA PHE A 377 7.93 -19.70 -20.55
C PHE A 377 7.77 -21.04 -21.26
N ASP A 378 7.05 -21.06 -22.39
CA ASP A 378 6.79 -22.29 -23.15
C ASP A 378 8.03 -22.80 -23.89
N SER A 379 9.00 -21.92 -24.16
CA SER A 379 10.26 -22.24 -24.84
C SER A 379 11.47 -21.69 -24.10
N TRP A 380 12.66 -22.20 -24.42
CA TRP A 380 13.91 -21.66 -23.88
C TRP A 380 14.16 -20.21 -24.32
N GLN A 381 13.79 -19.85 -25.55
CA GLN A 381 13.89 -18.48 -26.06
C GLN A 381 13.06 -17.52 -25.21
N ASP A 382 11.90 -17.97 -24.71
CA ASP A 382 11.12 -17.17 -23.79
C ASP A 382 11.81 -17.00 -22.42
N VAL A 383 12.40 -18.08 -21.90
CA VAL A 383 13.19 -18.02 -20.66
C VAL A 383 14.36 -17.05 -20.79
N GLU A 384 15.08 -17.10 -21.90
CA GLU A 384 16.20 -16.21 -22.19
C GLU A 384 15.76 -14.75 -22.25
N ARG A 385 14.66 -14.47 -22.97
CA ARG A 385 14.04 -13.13 -23.04
C ARG A 385 13.66 -12.59 -21.65
N TRP A 386 13.13 -13.45 -20.79
CA TRP A 386 12.65 -13.06 -19.46
C TRP A 386 13.67 -13.27 -18.34
N LYS A 387 14.86 -13.80 -18.62
CA LYS A 387 15.90 -14.19 -17.66
C LYS A 387 16.17 -13.13 -16.58
N PRO A 388 16.38 -11.84 -16.89
CA PRO A 388 16.60 -10.82 -15.85
C PRO A 388 15.42 -10.70 -14.87
N ARG A 389 14.20 -10.85 -15.38
CA ARG A 389 12.98 -10.79 -14.56
C ARG A 389 12.76 -12.09 -13.79
N ILE A 390 13.05 -13.25 -14.37
CA ILE A 390 12.99 -14.54 -13.66
C ILE A 390 13.95 -14.51 -12.47
N LEU A 391 15.20 -14.08 -12.69
CA LEU A 391 16.19 -13.91 -11.62
C LEU A 391 15.68 -12.94 -10.55
N ALA A 392 15.25 -11.73 -10.93
CA ALA A 392 14.78 -10.72 -9.98
C ALA A 392 13.58 -11.20 -9.13
N ARG A 393 12.66 -11.97 -9.72
CA ARG A 393 11.39 -12.34 -9.08
C ARG A 393 11.48 -13.66 -8.33
N ALA A 394 11.98 -14.71 -8.97
CA ALA A 394 12.06 -16.04 -8.38
C ALA A 394 13.28 -16.23 -7.49
N VAL A 395 14.42 -15.64 -7.83
CA VAL A 395 15.67 -15.86 -7.08
C VAL A 395 15.90 -14.76 -6.06
N VAL A 396 15.88 -13.49 -6.49
CA VAL A 396 16.24 -12.36 -5.61
C VAL A 396 15.13 -12.03 -4.63
N SER A 397 13.92 -11.73 -5.12
CA SER A 397 12.81 -11.32 -4.25
C SER A 397 12.06 -12.50 -3.61
N GLY A 398 12.24 -13.71 -4.14
CA GLY A 398 11.52 -14.91 -3.69
C GLY A 398 9.99 -14.83 -3.83
N ASP A 399 9.49 -13.89 -4.64
CA ASP A 399 8.07 -13.54 -4.71
C ASP A 399 7.30 -14.32 -5.78
N MET A 400 8.03 -15.05 -6.62
CA MET A 400 7.54 -16.03 -7.59
C MET A 400 8.17 -17.40 -7.32
N PRO A 401 7.48 -18.55 -7.48
CA PRO A 401 6.09 -18.69 -7.89
C PRO A 401 5.15 -18.00 -6.91
N PHE A 402 4.06 -17.44 -7.41
CA PHE A 402 3.23 -16.51 -6.65
C PHE A 402 2.71 -17.14 -5.35
N LEU A 403 3.00 -16.50 -4.20
CA LEU A 403 2.78 -17.03 -2.83
C LEU A 403 3.29 -18.46 -2.62
N ASN A 404 4.35 -18.82 -3.33
CA ASN A 404 4.92 -20.16 -3.38
C ASN A 404 3.90 -21.28 -3.67
N LYS A 405 2.89 -21.01 -4.50
CA LYS A 405 1.78 -21.94 -4.80
C LYS A 405 2.25 -23.30 -5.31
N THR A 406 3.33 -23.33 -6.10
CA THR A 406 3.94 -24.56 -6.62
C THR A 406 4.99 -25.17 -5.69
N LYS A 407 5.15 -24.66 -4.46
CA LYS A 407 6.07 -25.17 -3.43
C LYS A 407 7.53 -25.28 -3.89
N MET A 408 8.02 -24.24 -4.54
CA MET A 408 9.44 -24.14 -4.91
C MET A 408 10.29 -23.98 -3.65
N THR A 409 11.31 -24.81 -3.48
CA THR A 409 12.22 -24.76 -2.31
C THR A 409 13.31 -23.71 -2.49
N ASP A 410 13.99 -23.34 -1.40
CA ASP A 410 15.10 -22.38 -1.47
C ASP A 410 16.31 -22.97 -2.19
N GLU A 411 16.51 -24.29 -2.11
CA GLU A 411 17.53 -25.00 -2.88
C GLU A 411 17.25 -24.92 -4.38
N GLU A 412 16.00 -25.13 -4.81
CA GLU A 412 15.63 -25.00 -6.21
C GLU A 412 15.78 -23.57 -6.73
N ARG A 413 15.51 -22.56 -5.88
CA ARG A 413 15.71 -21.14 -6.23
C ARG A 413 17.18 -20.85 -6.43
N GLN A 414 18.03 -21.35 -5.53
CA GLN A 414 19.46 -21.18 -5.63
C GLN A 414 20.01 -21.87 -6.88
N GLN A 415 19.61 -23.12 -7.12
CA GLN A 415 19.99 -23.89 -8.30
C GLN A 415 19.58 -23.17 -9.59
N LEU A 416 18.34 -22.69 -9.68
CA LEU A 416 17.87 -21.92 -10.83
C LEU A 416 18.69 -20.64 -11.03
N GLY A 417 19.01 -19.94 -9.94
CA GLY A 417 19.86 -18.75 -9.97
C GLY A 417 21.26 -19.02 -10.48
N ASP A 418 21.89 -20.11 -10.04
CA ASP A 418 23.23 -20.49 -10.46
C ASP A 418 23.25 -20.87 -11.95
N LEU A 419 22.32 -21.74 -12.37
CA LEU A 419 22.19 -22.17 -13.77
C LEU A 419 21.98 -20.98 -14.72
N LEU A 420 21.03 -20.09 -14.41
CA LEU A 420 20.74 -18.95 -15.27
C LEU A 420 21.87 -17.92 -15.32
N ASN A 421 22.64 -17.74 -14.24
CA ASN A 421 23.79 -16.82 -14.25
C ASN A 421 24.99 -17.37 -15.03
N THR A 422 25.12 -18.69 -15.17
CA THR A 422 26.23 -19.32 -15.91
C THR A 422 25.98 -19.46 -17.40
N ILE A 423 24.72 -19.46 -17.84
CA ILE A 423 24.37 -19.51 -19.26
C ILE A 423 24.55 -18.11 -19.85
N ASN A 424 25.46 -17.93 -20.81
CA ASN A 424 25.70 -16.67 -21.49
C ASN A 424 24.61 -16.36 -22.52
#